data_AF-A0A6J3HIG2-F1
#
_entry.id   AF-A0A6J3HIG2-F1
#
_cell.length_a   1.000
_cell.length_b   1.000
_cell.length_c   1.000
_cell.angle_alpha   90.00
_cell.angle_beta   90.00
_cell.angle_gamma   90.00
#
_symmetry.space_group_name_H-M   'P 1'
#
loop_
_entity.id
_entity.type
_entity.pdbx_description
1 polymer ?
#
loop_
_entity_poly.entity_id
_entity_poly.type
_entity_poly.pdbx_seq_one_letter_code
_entity_poly.pdbx_strand_id
1 'polypeptide(L)'
;MVYEPNQNKWISRSPMLQRRVYHSMAAVQRKLYVLGGNDLDYNNDRILVRHIDSYNIDTDQWTRCSFNLLTGQNESGVAVHNGRIYLVGGYSIWTNEPLACIQVLDVSREGKEEVFYGPTLPFASNGIAACFLPAPYFTCPNLQTLQVPHHRIGTI
;
A
#
# COMPACT_ATOMS: atom_id res chain seq x y z
N MET A 1 10.94 7.50 14.62
CA MET A 1 12.25 8.19 14.62
C MET A 1 12.45 8.86 13.28
N VAL A 2 13.10 10.03 13.25
CA VAL A 2 13.53 10.74 12.04
C VAL A 2 15.04 10.94 12.13
N TYR A 3 15.76 10.77 11.02
CA TYR A 3 17.20 11.03 10.96
C TYR A 3 17.45 12.49 10.57
N GLU A 4 18.24 13.21 11.37
CA GLU A 4 18.72 14.56 11.08
C GLU A 4 20.15 14.51 10.54
N PRO A 5 20.38 14.68 9.23
CA PRO A 5 21.71 14.53 8.63
C PRO A 5 22.74 15.52 9.15
N ASN A 6 22.32 16.77 9.39
CA ASN A 6 23.22 17.84 9.87
C ASN A 6 23.78 17.57 11.27
N GLN A 7 23.05 16.83 12.10
CA GLN A 7 23.45 16.48 13.46
C GLN A 7 23.96 15.04 13.58
N ASN A 8 23.82 14.25 12.51
CA ASN A 8 24.05 12.81 12.50
C ASN A 8 23.35 12.09 13.67
N LYS A 9 22.07 12.41 13.91
CA LYS A 9 21.30 11.89 15.04
C LYS A 9 19.92 11.44 14.61
N TRP A 10 19.42 10.41 15.29
CA TRP A 10 18.03 10.03 15.23
C TRP A 10 17.26 10.79 16.31
N ILE A 11 16.18 11.45 15.92
CA ILE A 11 15.29 12.20 16.81
C ILE A 11 13.97 11.44 16.95
N SER A 12 13.46 11.41 18.18
CA SER A 12 12.15 10.82 18.48
C SER A 12 11.03 11.68 17.89
N ARG A 13 10.00 11.01 17.39
CA ARG A 13 8.76 11.58 16.85
C ARG A 13 7.60 10.76 17.36
N SER A 14 6.38 11.29 17.23
CA SER A 14 5.18 10.58 17.66
C SER A 14 5.15 9.15 17.11
N PRO A 15 4.90 8.15 17.97
CA PRO A 15 4.84 6.75 17.55
C PRO A 15 3.59 6.48 16.70
N MET A 16 3.64 5.48 15.82
CA MET A 16 2.46 5.02 15.08
C MET A 16 1.33 4.63 16.03
N LEU A 17 0.08 4.82 15.60
CA LEU A 17 -1.12 4.50 16.40
C LEU A 17 -1.27 3.00 16.67
N GLN A 18 -0.84 2.17 15.73
CA GLN A 18 -0.89 0.72 15.83
C GLN A 18 0.48 0.13 15.49
N ARG A 19 0.98 -0.73 16.37
CA ARG A 19 2.20 -1.51 16.13
C ARG A 19 1.97 -2.45 14.94
N ARG A 20 2.97 -2.64 14.08
CA ARG A 20 2.87 -3.54 12.92
C ARG A 20 4.23 -3.84 12.32
N VAL A 21 4.34 -5.01 11.70
CA VAL A 21 5.49 -5.43 10.88
C VAL A 21 5.06 -5.66 9.42
N TYR A 22 6.04 -5.68 8.51
CA TYR A 22 5.83 -5.92 7.08
C TYR A 22 4.79 -4.99 6.41
N HIS A 23 4.59 -3.80 6.99
CA HIS A 23 3.77 -2.75 6.43
C HIS A 23 4.52 -2.05 5.29
N SER A 24 3.77 -1.42 4.39
CA SER A 24 4.31 -0.49 3.42
C SER A 24 4.13 0.94 3.90
N MET A 25 5.04 1.83 3.54
CA MET A 25 4.96 3.25 3.88
C MET A 25 5.34 4.10 2.68
N ALA A 26 4.60 5.17 2.44
CA ALA A 26 4.81 6.07 1.31
C ALA A 26 4.67 7.54 1.75
N ALA A 27 5.50 8.40 1.16
CA ALA A 27 5.40 9.85 1.34
C ALA A 27 4.64 10.48 0.17
N VAL A 28 3.55 11.20 0.47
CA VAL A 28 2.72 11.89 -0.53
C VAL A 28 2.22 13.20 0.06
N GLN A 29 2.31 14.31 -0.68
CA GLN A 29 1.79 15.63 -0.26
C GLN A 29 2.19 16.02 1.18
N ARG A 30 3.47 15.89 1.54
CA ARG A 30 4.04 16.16 2.88
C ARG A 30 3.52 15.30 4.03
N LYS A 31 2.76 14.24 3.74
CA LYS A 31 2.34 13.24 4.74
C LYS A 31 3.03 11.92 4.49
N LEU A 32 3.23 11.14 5.54
CA LEU A 32 3.50 9.70 5.40
C LEU A 32 2.16 8.96 5.51
N TYR A 33 2.02 7.88 4.75
CA TYR A 33 0.90 6.95 4.86
C TYR A 33 1.47 5.56 5.14
N VAL A 34 0.92 4.88 6.13
CA VAL A 34 1.26 3.52 6.50
C VAL A 34 0.10 2.60 6.12
N LEU A 35 0.39 1.58 5.32
CA LEU A 35 -0.60 0.69 4.74
C LEU A 35 -0.23 -0.77 5.03
N GLY A 36 -1.24 -1.58 5.34
CA GLY A 36 -1.07 -3.03 5.47
C GLY A 36 -0.17 -3.42 6.63
N GLY A 37 0.47 -4.58 6.45
CA GLY A 37 1.26 -5.25 7.46
C GLY A 37 0.41 -6.14 8.36
N ASN A 38 1.07 -6.73 9.36
CA ASN A 38 0.39 -7.51 10.38
C ASN A 38 0.81 -7.07 11.79
N ASP A 39 -0.14 -7.23 12.70
CA ASP A 39 0.01 -7.04 14.14
C ASP A 39 -0.28 -8.39 14.84
N LEU A 40 -0.20 -8.41 16.16
CA LEU A 40 -0.69 -9.47 17.02
C LEU A 40 -1.91 -8.95 17.79
N ASP A 41 -2.95 -9.76 17.89
CA ASP A 41 -4.10 -9.47 18.74
C ASP A 41 -3.80 -9.74 20.24
N TYR A 42 -4.83 -9.72 21.08
CA TYR A 42 -4.70 -9.95 22.52
C TYR A 42 -4.29 -11.38 22.89
N ASN A 43 -4.47 -12.34 21.98
CA ASN A 43 -4.08 -13.75 22.13
C ASN A 43 -2.70 -14.05 21.51
N ASN A 44 -1.99 -13.03 21.02
CA ASN A 44 -0.78 -13.18 20.21
C ASN A 44 -1.00 -13.85 18.85
N ASP A 45 -2.23 -13.87 18.33
CA ASP A 45 -2.50 -14.35 16.98
C ASP A 45 -2.21 -13.25 15.96
N ARG A 46 -1.64 -13.63 14.80
CA ARG A 46 -1.35 -12.67 13.74
C ARG A 46 -2.64 -12.16 13.11
N ILE A 47 -2.75 -10.85 12.99
CA ILE A 47 -3.87 -10.18 12.31
C ILE A 47 -3.36 -9.26 11.21
N LEU A 48 -4.04 -9.24 10.06
CA LEU A 48 -3.73 -8.28 9.00
C LEU A 48 -4.32 -6.91 9.33
N VAL A 49 -3.51 -5.86 9.19
CA VAL A 49 -3.94 -4.50 9.49
C VAL A 49 -4.48 -3.84 8.23
N ARG A 50 -5.79 -3.58 8.21
CA ARG A 50 -6.45 -2.87 7.09
C ARG A 50 -6.50 -1.37 7.28
N HIS A 51 -6.34 -0.90 8.52
CA HIS A 51 -6.35 0.50 8.86
C HIS A 51 -5.16 1.23 8.24
N ILE A 52 -5.46 2.36 7.62
CA ILE A 52 -4.48 3.28 7.07
C ILE A 52 -4.29 4.40 8.09
N ASP A 53 -3.03 4.64 8.46
CA ASP A 53 -2.66 5.75 9.32
C ASP A 53 -1.82 6.74 8.51
N SER A 54 -2.08 8.03 8.67
CA SER A 54 -1.29 9.10 8.06
C SER A 54 -0.53 9.88 9.14
N TYR A 55 0.67 10.35 8.82
CA TYR A 55 1.49 11.19 9.69
C TYR A 55 1.69 12.56 9.05
N ASN A 56 1.38 13.60 9.81
CA ASN A 56 1.69 14.98 9.45
C ASN A 56 2.99 15.40 10.14
N ILE A 57 4.03 15.67 9.33
CA ILE A 57 5.35 16.08 9.82
C ILE A 57 5.34 17.46 10.48
N ASP A 58 4.44 18.36 10.06
CA ASP A 58 4.39 19.74 10.54
C ASP A 58 3.79 19.82 11.95
N THR A 59 2.89 18.90 12.29
CA THR A 59 2.27 18.81 13.62
C THR A 59 2.81 17.70 14.50
N ASP A 60 3.67 16.84 13.96
CA ASP A 60 4.17 15.62 14.61
C ASP A 60 3.02 14.74 15.14
N GLN A 61 2.00 14.52 14.32
CA GLN A 61 0.81 13.75 14.71
C GLN A 61 0.46 12.67 13.69
N TRP A 62 0.08 11.51 14.23
CA TRP A 62 -0.56 10.45 13.46
C TRP A 62 -2.08 10.61 13.51
N THR A 63 -2.75 10.26 12.42
CA THR A 63 -4.21 10.29 12.30
C THR A 63 -4.67 9.04 11.57
N ARG A 64 -5.63 8.33 12.18
CA ARG A 64 -6.34 7.21 11.56
C ARG A 64 -7.20 7.74 10.42
N CYS A 65 -6.99 7.25 9.20
CA CYS A 65 -7.84 7.60 8.07
C CYS A 65 -9.25 6.99 8.25
N SER A 66 -10.28 7.68 7.73
CA SER A 66 -11.67 7.20 7.76
C SER A 66 -11.93 6.03 6.81
N PHE A 67 -11.04 5.80 5.86
CA PHE A 67 -11.05 4.71 4.89
C PHE A 67 -9.97 3.67 5.20
N ASN A 68 -10.12 2.47 4.65
CA ASN A 68 -9.27 1.32 4.92
C ASN A 68 -8.87 0.62 3.62
N LEU A 69 -7.85 -0.23 3.69
CA LEU A 69 -7.59 -1.19 2.62
C LEU A 69 -8.81 -2.12 2.43
N LEU A 70 -9.10 -2.46 1.18
CA LEU A 70 -10.15 -3.39 0.77
C LEU A 70 -9.81 -4.82 1.19
N THR A 71 -8.53 -5.19 1.08
CA THR A 71 -7.99 -6.48 1.57
C THR A 71 -6.83 -6.22 2.52
N GLY A 72 -6.77 -7.00 3.60
CA GLY A 72 -5.60 -7.02 4.48
C GLY A 72 -4.45 -7.74 3.77
N GLN A 73 -3.26 -7.15 3.78
CA GLN A 73 -2.07 -7.72 3.16
C GLN A 73 -0.81 -7.20 3.84
N ASN A 74 0.21 -8.03 3.91
CA ASN A 74 1.55 -7.65 4.32
C ASN A 74 2.54 -7.85 3.15
N GLU A 75 3.80 -7.45 3.34
CA GLU A 75 4.90 -7.70 2.37
C GLU A 75 4.61 -7.18 0.95
N SER A 76 3.83 -6.10 0.85
CA SER A 76 3.46 -5.49 -0.43
C SER A 76 4.56 -4.57 -0.93
N GLY A 77 4.70 -4.48 -2.25
CA GLY A 77 5.42 -3.39 -2.89
C GLY A 77 4.62 -2.09 -2.79
N VAL A 78 5.31 -0.95 -2.78
CA VAL A 78 4.66 0.37 -2.77
C VAL A 78 5.33 1.34 -3.73
N ALA A 79 4.52 2.07 -4.50
CA ALA A 79 4.99 3.14 -5.37
C ALA A 79 4.02 4.32 -5.35
N VAL A 80 4.53 5.52 -5.60
CA VAL A 80 3.75 6.76 -5.61
C VAL A 80 3.77 7.38 -7.00
N HIS A 81 2.61 7.80 -7.48
CA HIS A 81 2.51 8.63 -8.68
C HIS A 81 1.26 9.51 -8.67
N ASN A 82 1.39 10.78 -9.06
CA ASN A 82 0.28 11.74 -9.22
C ASN A 82 -0.72 11.77 -8.04
N GLY A 83 -0.22 11.79 -6.81
CA GLY A 83 -1.06 11.82 -5.61
C GLY A 83 -1.74 10.49 -5.29
N ARG A 84 -1.30 9.38 -5.90
CA ARG A 84 -1.79 8.03 -5.64
C ARG A 84 -0.69 7.14 -5.10
N ILE A 85 -1.05 6.29 -4.16
CA ILE A 85 -0.19 5.25 -3.59
C ILE A 85 -0.69 3.91 -4.11
N TYR A 86 0.19 3.19 -4.79
CA TYR A 86 -0.08 1.87 -5.35
C TYR A 86 0.53 0.83 -4.43
N LEU A 87 -0.33 0.04 -3.78
CA LEU A 87 0.05 -1.10 -2.96
C LEU A 87 -0.07 -2.36 -3.82
N VAL A 88 1.06 -3.01 -4.08
CA VAL A 88 1.19 -4.01 -5.15
C VAL A 88 1.51 -5.38 -4.56
N GLY A 89 0.69 -6.38 -4.90
CA GLY A 89 0.85 -7.75 -4.45
C GLY A 89 0.72 -7.88 -2.93
N GLY A 90 1.62 -8.63 -2.31
CA GLY A 90 1.65 -8.90 -0.88
C GLY A 90 1.24 -10.32 -0.53
N TYR A 91 1.06 -10.58 0.75
CA TYR A 91 0.72 -11.89 1.28
C TYR A 91 -0.48 -11.81 2.23
N SER A 92 -1.34 -12.83 2.14
CA SER A 92 -2.50 -12.98 3.03
C SER A 92 -2.24 -14.16 3.97
N ILE A 93 -2.10 -13.87 5.26
CA ILE A 93 -1.92 -14.92 6.29
C ILE A 93 -3.19 -15.77 6.48
N TRP A 94 -4.35 -15.30 6.02
CA TRP A 94 -5.61 -16.03 6.12
C TRP A 94 -5.75 -17.12 5.07
N THR A 95 -5.29 -16.83 3.85
CA THR A 95 -5.29 -17.80 2.73
C THR A 95 -3.97 -18.52 2.59
N ASN A 96 -2.92 -18.02 3.25
CA ASN A 96 -1.55 -18.52 3.17
C ASN A 96 -1.00 -18.47 1.72
N GLU A 97 -1.33 -17.39 1.00
CA GLU A 97 -1.02 -17.22 -0.42
C GLU A 97 -0.50 -15.80 -0.73
N PRO A 98 0.41 -15.66 -1.71
CA PRO A 98 0.71 -14.38 -2.33
C PRO A 98 -0.52 -13.79 -3.02
N LEU A 99 -0.55 -12.47 -3.17
CA LEU A 99 -1.64 -11.72 -3.79
C LEU A 99 -1.22 -11.17 -5.14
N ALA A 100 -2.15 -11.17 -6.09
CA ALA A 100 -2.01 -10.49 -7.37
C ALA A 100 -2.71 -9.12 -7.38
N CYS A 101 -3.41 -8.75 -6.30
CA CYS A 101 -4.17 -7.51 -6.27
C CYS A 101 -3.24 -6.28 -6.23
N ILE A 102 -3.71 -5.20 -6.82
CA ILE A 102 -3.16 -3.86 -6.63
C ILE A 102 -4.25 -3.03 -5.98
N GLN A 103 -3.99 -2.48 -4.81
CA GLN A 103 -4.88 -1.52 -4.16
C GLN A 103 -4.31 -0.12 -4.36
N VAL A 104 -5.13 0.80 -4.81
CA VAL A 104 -4.74 2.19 -5.07
C VAL A 104 -5.42 3.07 -4.04
N LEU A 105 -4.62 3.77 -3.24
CA LEU A 105 -5.08 4.86 -2.40
C LEU A 105 -4.91 6.17 -3.18
N ASP A 106 -6.02 6.82 -3.52
CA ASP A 106 -6.03 8.15 -4.12
C ASP A 106 -6.13 9.21 -3.03
N VAL A 107 -5.08 10.02 -2.89
CA VAL A 107 -5.02 11.17 -1.99
C VAL A 107 -4.72 12.45 -2.79
N SER A 108 -4.98 12.44 -4.10
CA SER A 108 -4.68 13.56 -4.98
C SER A 108 -5.55 14.79 -4.68
N ARG A 109 -6.70 14.59 -4.02
CA ARG A 109 -7.67 15.63 -3.69
C ARG A 109 -8.08 15.50 -2.23
N GLU A 110 -7.78 16.54 -1.46
CA GLU A 110 -8.18 16.63 -0.05
C GLU A 110 -9.70 16.54 0.10
N GLY A 111 -10.14 15.70 1.05
CA GLY A 111 -11.56 15.45 1.32
C GLY A 111 -12.27 14.54 0.32
N LYS A 112 -11.54 13.97 -0.65
CA LYS A 112 -12.04 12.99 -1.62
C LYS A 112 -11.15 11.75 -1.69
N GLU A 113 -10.50 11.43 -0.58
CA GLU A 113 -9.62 10.28 -0.50
C GLU A 113 -10.41 8.96 -0.62
N GLU A 114 -9.88 8.02 -1.39
CA GLU A 114 -10.53 6.73 -1.61
C GLU A 114 -9.52 5.60 -1.82
N VAL A 115 -9.98 4.37 -1.61
CA VAL A 115 -9.24 3.14 -1.93
C VAL A 115 -10.04 2.29 -2.90
N PHE A 116 -9.44 1.93 -4.03
CA PHE A 116 -10.03 1.06 -5.03
C PHE A 116 -9.02 0.03 -5.55
N TYR A 117 -9.50 -1.03 -6.22
CA TYR A 117 -8.62 -1.97 -6.90
C TYR A 117 -8.12 -1.42 -8.24
N GLY A 118 -6.82 -1.48 -8.46
CA GLY A 118 -6.19 -1.30 -9.76
C GLY A 118 -6.20 -2.60 -10.58
N PRO A 119 -5.52 -2.63 -11.74
CA PRO A 119 -5.31 -3.87 -12.49
C PRO A 119 -4.52 -4.88 -11.67
N THR A 120 -4.79 -6.17 -11.84
CA THR A 120 -4.05 -7.23 -11.14
C THR A 120 -2.68 -7.47 -11.78
N LEU A 121 -1.73 -7.91 -10.97
CA LEU A 121 -0.49 -8.50 -11.46
C LEU A 121 -0.79 -9.75 -12.30
N PRO A 122 0.01 -10.05 -13.34
CA PRO A 122 -0.11 -11.30 -14.09
C PRO A 122 0.13 -12.55 -13.22
N PHE A 123 0.92 -12.41 -12.17
CA PHE A 123 1.24 -13.46 -11.20
C PHE A 123 1.20 -12.89 -9.79
N ALA A 124 0.66 -13.66 -8.85
CA ALA A 124 0.65 -13.30 -7.45
C ALA A 124 2.09 -13.27 -6.88
N SER A 125 2.40 -12.29 -6.05
CA SER A 125 3.76 -12.10 -5.54
C SER A 125 3.77 -11.28 -4.25
N ASN A 126 4.72 -11.53 -3.36
CA ASN A 126 4.99 -10.84 -2.11
C ASN A 126 6.49 -10.54 -1.97
N GLY A 127 6.85 -9.62 -1.06
CA GLY A 127 8.24 -9.16 -0.92
C GLY A 127 8.72 -8.31 -2.09
N ILE A 128 7.80 -7.67 -2.81
CA ILE A 128 8.09 -6.94 -4.05
C ILE A 128 8.74 -5.59 -3.73
N ALA A 129 9.85 -5.28 -4.38
CA ALA A 129 10.33 -3.90 -4.51
C ALA A 129 9.60 -3.21 -5.67
N ALA A 130 8.97 -2.08 -5.41
CA ALA A 130 8.22 -1.33 -6.43
C ALA A 130 8.76 0.09 -6.57
N CYS A 131 8.77 0.60 -7.80
CA CYS A 131 9.06 1.98 -8.12
C CYS A 131 8.18 2.42 -9.31
N PHE A 132 7.98 3.73 -9.46
CA PHE A 132 7.27 4.28 -10.60
C PHE A 132 8.25 5.01 -11.52
N LEU A 133 8.22 4.69 -12.81
CA LEU A 133 8.94 5.40 -13.86
C LEU A 133 7.93 5.70 -14.99
N PRO A 134 7.62 6.96 -15.30
CA PRO A 134 6.84 7.29 -16.47
C PRO A 134 7.58 6.81 -17.73
N ALA A 135 6.98 5.89 -18.48
CA ALA A 135 7.49 5.58 -19.81
C ALA A 135 7.09 6.72 -20.77
N PRO A 136 7.98 7.19 -21.67
CA PRO A 136 7.54 7.98 -22.80
C PRO A 136 6.47 7.15 -23.53
N TYR A 137 5.32 7.74 -23.84
CA TYR A 137 4.20 7.05 -24.48
C TYR A 137 4.69 6.10 -25.57
N PHE A 138 4.72 4.81 -25.27
CA PHE A 138 4.77 3.82 -26.33
C PHE A 138 3.36 3.83 -26.90
N THR A 139 3.14 4.59 -27.99
CA THR A 139 2.19 4.18 -29.00
C THR A 139 2.71 2.84 -29.53
N CYS A 140 2.54 1.76 -28.77
CA CYS A 140 2.74 0.42 -29.27
C CYS A 140 1.48 0.13 -30.09
N PRO A 141 1.54 0.15 -31.43
CA PRO A 141 0.34 0.00 -32.26
C PRO A 141 -0.31 -1.38 -32.07
N ASN A 142 0.41 -2.32 -31.46
CA ASN A 142 0.04 -3.73 -31.33
C ASN A 142 -0.25 -4.18 -29.89
N LEU A 143 -0.41 -3.27 -28.92
CA LEU A 143 -0.88 -3.65 -27.57
C LEU A 143 -2.42 -3.79 -27.50
N GLN A 144 -3.07 -4.11 -28.62
CA GLN A 144 -4.40 -4.70 -28.59
C GLN A 144 -4.23 -6.17 -28.21
N THR A 145 -4.86 -6.59 -27.12
CA THR A 145 -5.00 -7.98 -26.65
C THR A 145 -3.83 -8.60 -25.85
N LEU A 146 -3.52 -8.02 -24.70
CA LEU A 146 -3.39 -8.86 -23.51
C LEU A 146 -4.77 -8.91 -22.82
N GLN A 147 -5.72 -9.61 -23.47
CA GLN A 147 -6.89 -10.09 -22.76
C GLN A 147 -6.41 -11.16 -21.79
N VAL A 148 -6.36 -10.80 -20.51
CA VAL A 148 -6.30 -11.79 -19.43
C VAL A 148 -7.53 -12.71 -19.64
N PRO A 149 -7.38 -14.03 -19.77
CA PRO A 149 -8.53 -14.90 -19.94
C PRO A 149 -9.42 -14.76 -18.70
N HIS A 150 -10.62 -14.21 -18.89
CA HIS A 150 -11.68 -14.38 -17.91
C HIS A 150 -11.99 -15.87 -17.83
N HIS A 151 -11.51 -16.55 -16.78
CA HIS A 151 -12.09 -17.82 -16.38
C HIS A 151 -13.55 -17.54 -15.99
N ARG A 152 -14.47 -17.82 -16.92
CA ARG A 152 -15.88 -17.97 -16.59
C ARG A 152 -15.99 -19.13 -15.62
N ILE A 153 -16.31 -18.82 -14.37
CA ILE A 153 -16.88 -19.83 -13.47
C ILE A 153 -18.25 -20.16 -14.04
N GLY A 154 -18.35 -21.37 -14.61
CA GLY A 154 -19.62 -21.92 -15.05
C GLY A 154 -20.53 -22.15 -13.85
N THR A 155 -21.76 -21.67 -13.96
CA THR A 155 -22.89 -22.12 -13.15
C THR A 155 -23.24 -23.56 -13.52
N ILE A 156 -23.32 -24.43 -12.53
CA ILE A 156 -24.29 -25.54 -12.46
C ILE A 156 -25.01 -25.37 -11.13
#